data_AF-A0A8T5U0A9-F1
#
_entry.id   AF-A0A8T5U0A9-F1
#
_cell.length_a   1.000
_cell.length_b   1.000
_cell.length_c   1.000
_cell.angle_alpha   90.00
_cell.angle_beta   90.00
_cell.angle_gamma   90.00
#
_symmetry.space_group_name_H-M   'P 1'
#
loop_
_entity.id
_entity.type
_entity.pdbx_description
1 polymer ?
#
loop_
_entity_poly.entity_id
_entity_poly.type
_entity_poly.pdbx_seq_one_letter_code
_entity_poly.pdbx_strand_id
1 'polypeptide(L)'
;MSKETPLNIFGIPYDLIETFRWILKHIIYDLFYPLTLVIFILFFFESVPSYFILLAICVSVISLCYFIFYWIQSIRSKEKNIGTYDENRRWRVEILNEIDEKDVIYEIGFVGDIMKMRDYTIKFDKNIGNFFKGIDLIVGNLEGIINDNKTINILRQKHKSAILNDLTNITEPPPKWLLCISNNHSADYKEKWFHATQDAIDGRSNFSSFGEKTERQFYVPREGINIVTGTMWNNYKNEYSSNFREINLYHKPNSFNILYPHWHFENECYVRKEIVKRCKSLFIDGVYYAIRKFLPKRLRRPPIRTYEKKPIWDLIFGHHTHVPQPIVVVPNSKNHKNYLLAYSGGNFTSSKWIAKHQHGLILRCQIAKTNKTDPYAIRSIEWSYTKCKRERKEKIVHSNIDIEHNRKNTYDFRAIKVLKNLVIVTVCYLIFTPIISLLFSVSLLNLIVVFFRAIGVIGIQFFAVWVISRLLFKYKKS
;
A
#
# COMPACT_ATOMS: atom_id res chain seq x y z
N MET A 1 28.63 24.93 -1.94
CA MET A 1 27.70 24.89 -0.79
C MET A 1 26.30 25.30 -1.26
N SER A 2 25.46 24.34 -1.67
CA SER A 2 24.09 24.61 -2.10
C SER A 2 23.16 24.67 -0.89
N LYS A 3 22.44 25.77 -0.73
CA LYS A 3 21.40 25.93 0.30
C LYS A 3 20.34 24.84 0.12
N GLU A 4 20.27 23.95 1.11
CA GLU A 4 19.23 22.95 1.24
C GLU A 4 17.87 23.65 1.30
N THR A 5 16.95 23.20 0.44
CA THR A 5 15.55 23.57 0.59
C THR A 5 15.01 22.74 1.75
N PRO A 6 14.35 23.33 2.76
CA PRO A 6 13.81 22.55 3.86
C PRO A 6 12.82 21.55 3.28
N LEU A 7 13.09 20.26 3.50
CA LEU A 7 12.11 19.20 3.32
C LEU A 7 10.84 19.62 4.05
N ASN A 8 9.70 19.47 3.39
CA ASN A 8 8.41 19.77 3.96
C ASN A 8 8.18 18.80 5.14
N ILE A 9 8.40 19.27 6.37
CA ILE A 9 8.44 18.46 7.62
C ILE A 9 7.08 17.84 7.96
N PHE A 10 5.99 18.27 7.34
CA PHE A 10 4.64 17.72 7.60
C PHE A 10 4.11 16.87 6.45
N GLY A 11 4.94 15.99 5.87
CA GLY A 11 4.52 15.04 4.84
C GLY A 11 3.39 14.13 5.32
N ILE A 12 2.14 14.57 5.17
CA ILE A 12 0.96 13.72 5.35
C ILE A 12 0.79 12.97 4.03
N PRO A 13 1.01 11.64 4.00
CA PRO A 13 1.30 10.89 2.78
C PRO A 13 0.06 10.47 1.98
N TYR A 14 -1.13 10.90 2.39
CA TYR A 14 -2.41 10.35 1.94
C TYR A 14 -3.18 11.33 1.03
N ASP A 15 -3.96 10.83 0.07
CA ASP A 15 -4.99 11.63 -0.64
C ASP A 15 -5.90 12.32 0.39
N LEU A 16 -6.51 13.45 0.08
CA LEU A 16 -7.31 14.26 1.00
C LEU A 16 -8.38 13.41 1.73
N ILE A 17 -8.93 12.39 1.07
CA ILE A 17 -9.83 11.40 1.67
C ILE A 17 -9.11 10.48 2.67
N GLU A 18 -7.95 9.91 2.34
CA GLU A 18 -7.19 9.06 3.27
C GLU A 18 -6.52 9.87 4.38
N THR A 19 -6.11 11.11 4.12
CA THR A 19 -5.66 12.08 5.12
C THR A 19 -6.81 12.40 6.05
N PHE A 20 -7.99 12.69 5.51
CA PHE A 20 -9.19 12.91 6.32
C PHE A 20 -9.55 11.66 7.12
N ARG A 21 -9.41 10.45 6.56
CA ARG A 21 -9.61 9.19 7.30
C ARG A 21 -8.57 8.96 8.38
N TRP A 22 -7.31 9.29 8.12
CA TRP A 22 -6.22 9.17 9.09
C TRP A 22 -6.37 10.19 10.21
N ILE A 23 -6.70 11.44 9.87
CA ILE A 23 -7.05 12.53 10.79
C ILE A 23 -8.29 12.13 11.58
N LEU A 24 -9.37 11.65 10.96
CA LEU A 24 -10.59 11.24 11.65
C LEU A 24 -10.31 10.03 12.56
N LYS A 25 -9.45 9.10 12.15
CA LYS A 25 -8.98 8.02 13.00
C LYS A 25 -8.22 8.56 14.21
N HIS A 26 -7.30 9.51 14.03
CA HIS A 26 -6.56 10.10 15.15
C HIS A 26 -7.44 10.98 16.02
N ILE A 27 -8.33 11.80 15.47
CA ILE A 27 -9.33 12.55 16.24
C ILE A 27 -10.25 11.56 16.98
N ILE A 28 -10.72 10.47 16.38
CA ILE A 28 -11.55 9.52 17.11
C ILE A 28 -10.70 8.82 18.18
N TYR A 29 -9.52 8.27 17.90
CA TYR A 29 -8.75 7.55 18.92
C TYR A 29 -8.15 8.47 20.00
N ASP A 30 -7.54 9.57 19.58
CA ASP A 30 -6.81 10.50 20.44
C ASP A 30 -7.72 11.52 21.11
N LEU A 31 -8.96 11.73 20.66
CA LEU A 31 -9.95 12.57 21.35
C LEU A 31 -10.97 11.74 22.14
N PHE A 32 -11.30 10.51 21.71
CA PHE A 32 -12.19 9.63 22.48
C PHE A 32 -11.56 9.20 23.79
N TYR A 33 -10.26 8.87 23.83
CA TYR A 33 -9.57 8.52 25.08
C TYR A 33 -9.60 9.67 26.12
N PRO A 34 -9.17 10.91 25.77
CA PRO A 34 -9.28 12.05 26.67
C PRO A 34 -10.72 12.39 27.02
N LEU A 35 -11.68 12.25 26.09
CA LEU A 35 -13.09 12.52 26.38
C LEU A 35 -13.66 11.50 27.37
N THR A 36 -13.39 10.21 27.20
CA THR A 36 -13.76 9.18 28.18
C THR A 36 -13.05 9.38 29.52
N LEU A 37 -11.80 9.84 29.52
CA LEU A 37 -11.06 10.17 30.73
C LEU A 37 -11.65 11.40 31.44
N VAL A 38 -12.05 12.45 30.70
CA VAL A 38 -12.74 13.63 31.24
C VAL A 38 -14.10 13.25 31.80
N ILE A 39 -14.87 12.40 31.12
CA ILE A 39 -16.14 11.87 31.63
C ILE A 39 -15.93 11.06 32.91
N PHE A 40 -14.88 10.23 32.94
CA PHE A 40 -14.49 9.46 34.13
C PHE A 40 -14.09 10.37 35.30
N ILE A 41 -13.31 11.44 35.04
CA ILE A 41 -12.93 12.45 36.03
C ILE A 41 -14.16 13.21 36.53
N LEU A 42 -15.08 13.58 35.65
CA LEU A 42 -16.33 14.28 36.02
C LEU A 42 -17.26 13.41 36.87
N PHE A 43 -17.21 12.08 36.73
CA PHE A 43 -17.93 11.14 37.60
C PHE A 43 -17.44 11.13 39.05
N PHE A 44 -16.22 11.59 39.32
CA PHE A 44 -15.64 11.67 40.67
C PHE A 44 -15.89 13.01 41.37
N PHE A 45 -16.47 14.00 40.70
CA PHE A 45 -16.86 15.26 41.33
C PHE A 45 -18.35 15.22 41.67
N GLU A 46 -18.68 15.25 42.96
CA GLU A 46 -20.04 15.13 43.52
C GLU A 46 -21.04 16.19 43.02
N SER A 47 -20.58 17.23 42.32
CA SER A 47 -21.37 18.40 41.92
C SER A 47 -21.75 18.45 40.44
N VAL A 48 -21.45 17.43 39.63
CA VAL A 48 -21.80 17.47 38.21
C VAL A 48 -23.29 17.20 38.03
N PRO A 49 -24.06 18.13 37.43
CA PRO A 49 -25.48 17.91 37.18
C PRO A 49 -25.71 16.67 36.32
N SER A 50 -26.72 15.87 36.68
CA SER A 50 -27.02 14.59 36.03
C SER A 50 -27.23 14.68 34.51
N TYR A 51 -27.67 15.83 33.99
CA TYR A 51 -27.83 16.04 32.55
C TYR A 51 -26.50 16.12 31.78
N PHE A 52 -25.40 16.56 32.41
CA PHE A 52 -24.07 16.54 31.79
C PHE A 52 -23.53 15.12 31.68
N ILE A 53 -23.79 14.28 32.69
CA ILE A 53 -23.45 12.85 32.67
C ILE A 53 -24.22 12.15 31.55
N LEU A 54 -25.52 12.44 31.41
CA LEU A 54 -26.34 11.87 30.34
C LEU A 54 -25.84 12.30 28.95
N LEU A 55 -25.54 13.59 28.76
CA LEU A 55 -24.99 14.11 27.51
C LEU A 55 -23.66 13.44 27.14
N ALA A 56 -22.76 13.28 28.12
CA ALA A 56 -21.49 12.59 27.96
C ALA A 56 -21.68 11.14 27.48
N ILE A 57 -22.56 10.38 28.13
CA ILE A 57 -22.89 9.01 27.75
C ILE A 57 -23.46 8.97 26.32
N CYS A 58 -24.39 9.87 25.99
CA CYS A 58 -24.97 9.96 24.65
C CYS A 58 -23.89 10.22 23.58
N VAL A 59 -22.98 11.17 23.81
CA VAL A 59 -21.89 11.47 22.88
C VAL A 59 -20.97 10.26 22.71
N SER A 60 -20.57 9.59 23.79
CA SER A 60 -19.74 8.38 23.72
C SER A 60 -20.43 7.24 22.95
N VAL A 61 -21.72 7.02 23.16
CA VAL A 61 -22.50 6.00 22.45
C VAL A 61 -22.61 6.33 20.96
N ILE A 62 -22.90 7.59 20.61
CA ILE A 62 -22.97 8.04 19.20
C ILE A 62 -21.62 7.86 18.52
N SER A 63 -20.52 8.27 19.16
CA SER A 63 -19.16 8.10 18.63
C SER A 63 -18.79 6.63 18.45
N LEU A 64 -19.16 5.75 19.40
CA LEU A 64 -18.94 4.30 19.27
C LEU A 64 -19.77 3.71 18.11
N CYS A 65 -21.04 4.11 17.97
CA CYS A 65 -21.88 3.67 16.87
C CYS A 65 -21.32 4.12 15.52
N TYR A 66 -20.83 5.36 15.43
CA TYR A 66 -20.20 5.88 14.22
C TYR A 66 -18.90 5.12 13.89
N PHE A 67 -18.08 4.81 14.89
CA PHE A 67 -16.88 3.98 14.74
C PHE A 67 -17.23 2.57 14.23
N ILE A 68 -18.22 1.90 14.82
CA ILE A 68 -18.66 0.56 14.41
C ILE A 68 -19.21 0.60 12.97
N PHE A 69 -20.06 1.58 12.64
CA PHE A 69 -20.57 1.75 11.30
C PHE A 69 -19.45 1.94 10.27
N TYR A 70 -18.47 2.80 10.59
CA TYR A 70 -17.32 3.05 9.73
C TYR A 70 -16.41 1.82 9.58
N TRP A 71 -16.20 1.08 10.67
CA TRP A 71 -15.46 -0.18 10.66
C TRP A 71 -16.15 -1.23 9.78
N ILE A 72 -17.48 -1.39 9.88
CA ILE A 72 -18.28 -2.26 9.02
C ILE A 72 -18.21 -1.81 7.55
N GLN A 73 -18.33 -0.52 7.26
CA GLN A 73 -18.20 0.02 5.91
C GLN A 73 -16.79 -0.23 5.33
N SER A 74 -15.75 -0.09 6.14
CA SER A 74 -14.37 -0.38 5.75
C SER A 74 -14.19 -1.86 5.36
N ILE A 75 -14.78 -2.77 6.14
CA ILE A 75 -14.80 -4.20 5.82
C ILE A 75 -15.54 -4.44 4.48
N ARG A 76 -16.74 -3.86 4.30
CA ARG A 76 -17.53 -4.00 3.06
C ARG A 76 -16.88 -3.37 1.84
N SER A 77 -16.20 -2.23 1.98
CA SER A 77 -15.50 -1.57 0.86
C SER A 77 -14.30 -2.36 0.36
N LYS A 78 -13.67 -3.15 1.24
CA LYS A 78 -12.59 -4.07 0.87
C LYS A 78 -13.11 -5.24 0.03
N GLU A 79 -14.40 -5.57 0.12
CA GLU A 79 -15.02 -6.61 -0.72
C GLU A 79 -15.48 -6.06 -2.09
N LYS A 80 -15.89 -4.79 -2.18
CA LYS A 80 -16.49 -4.23 -3.42
C LYS A 80 -15.50 -3.70 -4.47
N ASN A 81 -14.25 -3.40 -4.09
CA ASN A 81 -13.28 -2.77 -5.00
C ASN A 81 -12.22 -3.72 -5.57
N ILE A 82 -12.41 -5.04 -5.42
CA ILE A 82 -11.53 -6.01 -6.06
C ILE A 82 -12.24 -6.45 -7.33
N GLY A 83 -11.84 -5.88 -8.46
CA GLY A 83 -12.41 -6.21 -9.77
C GLY A 83 -12.41 -7.72 -9.97
N THR A 84 -13.53 -8.26 -10.41
CA THR A 84 -13.69 -9.67 -10.77
C THR A 84 -12.68 -10.01 -11.86
N TYR A 85 -11.62 -10.74 -11.49
CA TYR A 85 -10.60 -11.20 -12.40
C TYR A 85 -11.15 -12.41 -13.18
N ASP A 86 -11.03 -12.38 -14.51
CA ASP A 86 -11.46 -13.48 -15.37
C ASP A 86 -10.42 -14.61 -15.27
N GLU A 87 -10.75 -15.66 -14.51
CA GLU A 87 -9.91 -16.83 -14.24
C GLU A 87 -9.55 -17.61 -15.53
N ASN A 88 -10.24 -17.36 -16.65
CA ASN A 88 -10.03 -18.05 -17.92
C ASN A 88 -9.01 -17.38 -18.85
N ARG A 89 -8.63 -16.11 -18.62
CA ARG A 89 -7.55 -15.45 -19.36
C ARG A 89 -6.26 -15.50 -18.55
N ARG A 90 -5.55 -16.63 -18.64
CA ARG A 90 -4.28 -16.87 -17.93
C ARG A 90 -3.22 -15.80 -18.17
N TRP A 91 -3.20 -15.22 -19.37
CA TRP A 91 -2.21 -14.25 -19.80
C TRP A 91 -2.87 -13.16 -20.64
N ARG A 92 -2.39 -11.93 -20.51
CA ARG A 92 -2.76 -10.84 -21.41
C ARG A 92 -1.64 -10.65 -22.41
N VAL A 93 -1.95 -10.90 -23.68
CA VAL A 93 -1.04 -10.66 -24.80
C VAL A 93 -1.49 -9.39 -25.50
N GLU A 94 -0.57 -8.46 -25.71
CA GLU A 94 -0.80 -7.21 -26.44
C GLU A 94 0.28 -7.05 -27.50
N ILE A 95 -0.13 -6.89 -28.76
CA ILE A 95 0.78 -6.51 -29.85
C ILE A 95 0.91 -4.99 -29.81
N LEU A 96 2.11 -4.50 -29.54
CA LEU A 96 2.38 -3.07 -29.42
C LEU A 96 2.77 -2.47 -30.77
N ASN A 97 3.57 -3.19 -31.56
CA ASN A 97 3.98 -2.74 -32.88
C ASN A 97 3.86 -3.92 -33.86
N GLU A 98 3.22 -3.70 -35.00
CA GLU A 98 3.08 -4.70 -36.07
C GLU A 98 4.45 -4.97 -36.70
N ILE A 99 5.11 -6.01 -36.22
CA ILE A 99 6.45 -6.45 -36.64
C ILE A 99 6.42 -7.97 -36.79
N ASP A 100 7.05 -8.47 -37.84
CA ASP A 100 7.14 -9.91 -38.10
C ASP A 100 7.86 -10.63 -36.97
N GLU A 101 7.41 -11.84 -36.64
CA GLU A 101 8.01 -12.64 -35.56
C GLU A 101 9.47 -13.01 -35.84
N LYS A 102 9.85 -13.18 -37.12
CA LYS A 102 11.24 -13.44 -37.54
C LYS A 102 12.21 -12.30 -37.19
N ASP A 103 11.69 -11.09 -36.96
CA ASP A 103 12.49 -9.91 -36.63
C ASP A 103 12.67 -9.75 -35.11
N VAL A 104 12.05 -10.62 -34.29
CA VAL A 104 12.31 -10.71 -32.85
C VAL A 104 13.73 -11.20 -32.64
N ILE A 105 14.52 -10.39 -31.91
CA ILE A 105 15.95 -10.66 -31.67
C ILE A 105 16.25 -10.96 -30.20
N TYR A 106 15.32 -10.63 -29.31
CA TYR A 106 15.53 -10.77 -27.87
C TYR A 106 14.21 -10.83 -27.12
N GLU A 107 14.13 -11.68 -26.11
CA GLU A 107 13.00 -11.77 -25.21
C GLU A 107 13.44 -11.56 -23.76
N ILE A 108 12.80 -10.60 -23.10
CA ILE A 108 13.14 -10.21 -21.74
C ILE A 108 11.94 -10.31 -20.80
N GLY A 109 12.18 -10.90 -19.64
CA GLY A 109 11.22 -11.05 -18.55
C GLY A 109 11.46 -9.99 -17.49
N PHE A 110 10.39 -9.49 -16.89
CA PHE A 110 10.45 -8.61 -15.74
C PHE A 110 9.60 -9.18 -14.62
N VAL A 111 10.14 -9.12 -13.41
CA VAL A 111 9.43 -9.43 -12.17
C VAL A 111 9.54 -8.27 -11.20
N GLY A 112 8.62 -8.15 -10.26
CA GLY A 112 8.68 -7.13 -9.21
C GLY A 112 9.79 -7.35 -8.17
N ASP A 113 9.57 -6.83 -6.96
CA ASP A 113 10.51 -6.95 -5.84
C ASP A 113 10.60 -8.41 -5.34
N ILE A 114 11.82 -8.93 -5.27
CA ILE A 114 12.17 -10.20 -4.62
C ILE A 114 12.42 -9.87 -3.16
N MET A 115 11.39 -10.04 -2.33
CA MET A 115 11.42 -9.64 -0.93
C MET A 115 12.00 -10.74 -0.03
N LYS A 116 12.46 -10.34 1.16
CA LYS A 116 13.03 -11.28 2.12
C LYS A 116 12.10 -12.46 2.43
N MET A 117 12.65 -13.67 2.34
CA MET A 117 11.91 -14.92 2.56
C MET A 117 11.94 -15.43 4.01
N ARG A 118 12.77 -14.83 4.88
CA ARG A 118 12.99 -15.27 6.27
C ARG A 118 13.42 -16.75 6.33
N ASP A 119 12.56 -17.62 6.84
CA ASP A 119 12.77 -19.07 6.95
C ASP A 119 11.95 -19.87 5.94
N TYR A 120 11.35 -19.20 4.96
CA TYR A 120 10.60 -19.88 3.91
C TYR A 120 11.48 -20.14 2.69
N THR A 121 11.25 -21.28 2.03
CA THR A 121 11.75 -21.58 0.68
C THR A 121 10.70 -21.21 -0.35
N ILE A 122 11.12 -20.73 -1.53
CA ILE A 122 10.19 -20.43 -2.62
C ILE A 122 9.92 -21.69 -3.44
N LYS A 123 8.66 -21.91 -3.77
CA LYS A 123 8.23 -22.83 -4.84
C LYS A 123 7.46 -22.02 -5.88
N PHE A 124 7.84 -22.16 -7.14
CA PHE A 124 7.14 -21.51 -8.25
C PHE A 124 6.05 -22.43 -8.78
N ASP A 125 4.87 -21.87 -9.03
CA ASP A 125 3.84 -22.57 -9.78
C ASP A 125 4.32 -22.86 -11.20
N LYS A 126 3.98 -24.04 -11.72
CA LYS A 126 4.41 -24.49 -13.06
C LYS A 126 4.04 -23.49 -14.16
N ASN A 127 2.95 -22.75 -14.01
CA ASN A 127 2.54 -21.76 -15.00
C ASN A 127 3.48 -20.55 -15.03
N ILE A 128 4.09 -20.16 -13.89
CA ILE A 128 5.13 -19.11 -13.87
C ILE A 128 6.38 -19.61 -14.60
N GLY A 129 6.78 -20.87 -14.39
CA GLY A 129 7.87 -21.47 -15.17
C GLY A 129 7.56 -21.52 -16.66
N ASN A 130 6.35 -21.95 -17.04
CA ASN A 130 5.93 -21.98 -18.43
C ASN A 130 5.93 -20.58 -19.08
N PHE A 131 5.56 -19.54 -18.33
CA PHE A 131 5.57 -18.15 -18.79
C PHE A 131 6.98 -17.66 -19.17
N PHE A 132 7.99 -18.02 -18.38
CA PHE A 132 9.38 -17.65 -18.64
C PHE A 132 10.15 -18.67 -19.48
N LYS A 133 9.48 -19.71 -20.00
CA LYS A 133 10.15 -20.74 -20.79
C LYS A 133 10.71 -20.16 -22.09
N GLY A 134 12.00 -20.37 -22.32
CA GLY A 134 12.69 -19.95 -23.54
C GLY A 134 13.08 -18.47 -23.58
N ILE A 135 12.94 -17.74 -22.47
CA ILE A 135 13.32 -16.32 -22.39
C ILE A 135 14.85 -16.16 -22.29
N ASP A 136 15.38 -15.09 -22.88
CA ASP A 136 16.83 -14.84 -22.88
C ASP A 136 17.35 -14.33 -21.54
N LEU A 137 16.53 -13.54 -20.84
CA LEU A 137 16.90 -12.87 -19.59
C LEU A 137 15.67 -12.55 -18.73
N ILE A 138 15.76 -12.75 -17.41
CA ILE A 138 14.78 -12.28 -16.43
C ILE A 138 15.40 -11.18 -15.57
N VAL A 139 14.74 -10.03 -15.49
CA VAL A 139 15.15 -8.89 -14.66
C VAL A 139 14.28 -8.82 -13.42
N GLY A 140 14.90 -8.71 -12.24
CA GLY A 140 14.19 -8.58 -10.96
C GLY A 140 14.91 -7.66 -10.00
N ASN A 141 14.20 -7.09 -9.01
CA ASN A 141 14.83 -6.33 -7.94
C ASN A 141 15.10 -7.23 -6.73
N LEU A 142 16.36 -7.46 -6.39
CA LEU A 142 16.71 -8.16 -5.15
C LEU A 142 16.74 -7.14 -4.01
N GLU A 143 15.65 -7.08 -3.25
CA GLU A 143 15.51 -6.03 -2.25
C GLU A 143 16.16 -6.41 -0.93
N GLY A 144 17.32 -5.82 -0.64
CA GLY A 144 18.19 -6.15 0.49
C GLY A 144 19.43 -6.95 0.07
N ILE A 145 20.30 -7.23 1.04
CA ILE A 145 21.56 -7.94 0.81
C ILE A 145 21.41 -9.47 0.88
N ILE A 146 22.37 -10.22 0.35
CA ILE A 146 22.53 -11.65 0.63
C ILE A 146 23.47 -11.84 1.82
N ASN A 147 22.99 -12.50 2.87
CA ASN A 147 23.79 -12.77 4.05
C ASN A 147 23.22 -13.90 4.92
N ASP A 148 23.96 -15.00 5.02
CA ASP A 148 23.57 -16.15 5.85
C ASP A 148 23.90 -15.99 7.34
N ASN A 149 24.63 -14.94 7.72
CA ASN A 149 25.01 -14.72 9.11
C ASN A 149 23.78 -14.34 9.95
N LYS A 150 23.47 -15.20 10.93
CA LYS A 150 22.33 -15.05 11.85
C LYS A 150 22.51 -13.89 12.83
N THR A 151 23.73 -13.48 13.16
CA THR A 151 24.00 -12.44 14.18
C THR A 151 23.76 -11.02 13.68
N ILE A 152 23.67 -10.83 12.36
CA ILE A 152 23.45 -9.53 11.76
C ILE A 152 21.98 -9.12 11.89
N ASN A 153 21.76 -7.86 12.30
CA ASN A 153 20.48 -7.25 12.67
C ASN A 153 19.30 -7.76 11.82
N ILE A 154 18.39 -8.50 12.47
CA ILE A 154 17.21 -9.13 11.87
C ILE A 154 16.11 -8.15 11.43
N LEU A 155 16.16 -6.91 11.91
CA LEU A 155 15.16 -5.89 11.56
C LEU A 155 15.39 -5.35 10.15
N ARG A 156 16.64 -5.34 9.69
CA ARG A 156 17.04 -4.92 8.35
C ARG A 156 16.72 -5.98 7.29
N GLN A 157 16.76 -5.58 6.03
CA GLN A 157 16.32 -6.42 4.91
C GLN A 157 17.48 -7.24 4.35
N LYS A 158 17.45 -8.57 4.58
CA LYS A 158 18.43 -9.53 4.07
C LYS A 158 17.77 -10.81 3.57
N HIS A 159 18.49 -11.50 2.69
CA HIS A 159 18.17 -12.79 2.11
C HIS A 159 19.19 -13.83 2.54
N LYS A 160 18.77 -15.10 2.62
CA LYS A 160 19.71 -16.23 2.66
C LYS A 160 20.22 -16.51 1.25
N SER A 161 21.44 -17.01 1.09
CA SER A 161 22.01 -17.35 -0.23
C SER A 161 21.18 -18.37 -1.02
N ALA A 162 20.40 -19.19 -0.31
CA ALA A 162 19.42 -20.11 -0.89
C ALA A 162 18.41 -19.42 -1.84
N ILE A 163 18.16 -18.11 -1.70
CA ILE A 163 17.29 -17.36 -2.61
C ILE A 163 17.71 -17.51 -4.08
N LEU A 164 19.01 -17.55 -4.36
CA LEU A 164 19.51 -17.68 -5.72
C LEU A 164 19.28 -19.10 -6.27
N ASN A 165 19.32 -20.13 -5.42
CA ASN A 165 18.97 -21.49 -5.82
C ASN A 165 17.47 -21.59 -6.13
N ASP A 166 16.64 -20.98 -5.29
CA ASP A 166 15.20 -20.95 -5.50
C ASP A 166 14.84 -20.28 -6.83
N LEU A 167 15.47 -19.15 -7.17
CA LEU A 167 15.25 -18.42 -8.43
C LEU A 167 15.69 -19.22 -9.67
N THR A 168 16.75 -20.02 -9.58
CA THR A 168 17.19 -20.93 -10.66
C THR A 168 16.11 -21.97 -10.99
N ASN A 169 15.35 -22.41 -10.00
CA ASN A 169 14.35 -23.49 -10.14
C ASN A 169 13.01 -23.03 -10.74
N ILE A 170 12.93 -21.80 -11.26
CA ILE A 170 11.71 -21.29 -11.89
C ILE A 170 11.42 -21.98 -13.23
N THR A 171 12.45 -22.34 -14.00
CA THR A 171 12.35 -23.03 -15.30
C THR A 171 13.38 -24.14 -15.43
N GLU A 172 13.11 -25.08 -16.34
CA GLU A 172 14.08 -26.07 -16.81
C GLU A 172 14.21 -25.93 -18.34
N PRO A 173 15.40 -25.62 -18.90
CA PRO A 173 16.64 -25.30 -18.19
C PRO A 173 16.55 -23.98 -17.37
N PRO A 174 17.48 -23.74 -16.42
CA PRO A 174 17.48 -22.51 -15.64
C PRO A 174 17.65 -21.26 -16.50
N PRO A 175 16.94 -20.17 -16.20
CA PRO A 175 17.05 -18.96 -16.99
C PRO A 175 18.26 -18.13 -16.55
N LYS A 176 18.65 -17.18 -17.40
CA LYS A 176 19.58 -16.13 -17.00
C LYS A 176 18.83 -15.06 -16.20
N TRP A 177 19.42 -14.61 -15.11
CA TRP A 177 18.88 -13.58 -14.24
C TRP A 177 19.77 -12.34 -14.25
N LEU A 178 19.15 -11.16 -14.33
CA LEU A 178 19.77 -9.88 -14.04
C LEU A 178 19.11 -9.27 -12.81
N LEU A 179 19.85 -9.18 -11.71
CA LEU A 179 19.33 -8.71 -10.43
C LEU A 179 19.73 -7.26 -10.17
N CYS A 180 18.74 -6.39 -10.08
CA CYS A 180 18.91 -5.02 -9.60
C CYS A 180 19.16 -5.05 -8.10
N ILE A 181 20.30 -4.50 -7.68
CA ILE A 181 20.66 -4.35 -6.25
C ILE A 181 20.61 -2.90 -5.78
N SER A 182 20.15 -1.96 -6.64
CA SER A 182 19.94 -0.54 -6.31
C SER A 182 18.50 -0.29 -5.86
N ASN A 183 18.31 -0.21 -4.55
CA ASN A 183 17.03 -0.03 -3.89
C ASN A 183 17.21 0.67 -2.53
N ASN A 184 16.10 1.02 -1.87
CA ASN A 184 16.15 1.69 -0.58
C ASN A 184 16.88 0.90 0.52
N HIS A 185 16.98 -0.42 0.36
CA HIS A 185 17.65 -1.35 1.27
C HIS A 185 19.10 -1.68 0.88
N SER A 186 19.64 -1.16 -0.23
CA SER A 186 21.04 -1.39 -0.64
C SER A 186 22.05 -1.02 0.43
N ALA A 187 21.71 0.00 1.23
CA ALA A 187 22.56 0.54 2.27
C ALA A 187 22.16 0.15 3.69
N ASP A 188 21.24 -0.81 3.84
CA ASP A 188 20.88 -1.36 5.14
C ASP A 188 22.12 -1.91 5.84
N TYR A 189 23.06 -2.49 5.09
CA TYR A 189 24.31 -3.00 5.63
C TYR A 189 25.44 -2.38 4.83
N LYS A 190 26.40 -1.76 5.55
CA LYS A 190 27.55 -1.02 5.01
C LYS A 190 28.10 -1.62 3.71
N GLU A 191 28.70 -0.78 2.88
CA GLU A 191 29.26 -1.09 1.55
C GLU A 191 29.85 -2.49 1.37
N LYS A 192 30.68 -2.99 2.31
CA LYS A 192 31.21 -4.36 2.29
C LYS A 192 30.16 -5.43 1.99
N TRP A 193 28.96 -5.32 2.56
CA TRP A 193 27.88 -6.30 2.37
C TRP A 193 27.10 -6.11 1.09
N PHE A 194 27.08 -4.88 0.56
CA PHE A 194 26.56 -4.59 -0.77
C PHE A 194 27.43 -5.31 -1.82
N HIS A 195 28.76 -5.11 -1.77
CA HIS A 195 29.71 -5.76 -2.69
C HIS A 195 29.72 -7.27 -2.51
N ALA A 196 29.67 -7.79 -1.28
CA ALA A 196 29.55 -9.23 -1.06
C ALA A 196 28.23 -9.83 -1.64
N THR A 197 27.16 -9.03 -1.73
CA THR A 197 25.92 -9.45 -2.40
C THR A 197 26.12 -9.50 -3.91
N GLN A 198 26.77 -8.49 -4.47
CA GLN A 198 27.16 -8.45 -5.88
C GLN A 198 28.03 -9.68 -6.24
N ASP A 199 29.10 -9.92 -5.50
CA ASP A 199 29.99 -11.09 -5.71
C ASP A 199 29.24 -12.42 -5.64
N ALA A 200 28.28 -12.55 -4.72
CA ALA A 200 27.48 -13.77 -4.56
C ALA A 200 26.52 -14.01 -5.74
N ILE A 201 26.08 -12.95 -6.41
CA ILE A 201 25.25 -13.02 -7.62
C ILE A 201 26.13 -13.32 -8.82
N ASP A 202 27.18 -12.52 -9.05
CA ASP A 202 28.02 -12.58 -10.23
C ASP A 202 28.95 -13.81 -10.25
N GLY A 203 29.20 -14.43 -9.09
CA GLY A 203 29.88 -15.72 -8.99
C GLY A 203 29.09 -16.92 -9.54
N ARG A 204 27.86 -16.73 -10.04
CA ARG A 204 27.03 -17.80 -10.63
C ARG A 204 26.84 -17.59 -12.13
N SER A 205 27.01 -18.66 -12.90
CA SER A 205 27.00 -18.60 -14.37
C SER A 205 25.68 -18.14 -15.01
N ASN A 206 24.56 -18.29 -14.31
CA ASN A 206 23.23 -17.88 -14.77
C ASN A 206 22.72 -16.59 -14.12
N PHE A 207 23.57 -15.85 -13.42
CA PHE A 207 23.22 -14.58 -12.79
C PHE A 207 24.18 -13.47 -13.19
N SER A 208 23.65 -12.26 -13.18
CA SER A 208 24.41 -11.02 -13.21
C SER A 208 23.70 -10.00 -12.33
N SER A 209 24.45 -9.05 -11.78
CA SER A 209 23.94 -7.95 -10.99
C SER A 209 24.11 -6.62 -11.73
N PHE A 210 23.32 -5.62 -11.34
CA PHE A 210 23.51 -4.23 -11.77
C PHE A 210 22.92 -3.24 -10.76
N GLY A 211 23.36 -1.99 -10.86
CA GLY A 211 22.89 -0.90 -10.02
C GLY A 211 23.88 -0.45 -8.95
N GLU A 212 25.08 -1.03 -8.90
CA GLU A 212 26.23 -0.38 -8.28
C GLU A 212 26.58 0.90 -9.07
N LYS A 213 27.23 1.89 -8.44
CA LYS A 213 27.53 3.20 -9.03
C LYS A 213 28.45 3.14 -10.24
N THR A 214 29.50 2.34 -10.21
CA THR A 214 30.37 2.09 -11.37
C THR A 214 29.71 1.16 -12.39
N GLU A 215 28.79 0.29 -11.96
CA GLU A 215 28.06 -0.68 -12.81
C GLU A 215 26.54 -0.45 -12.81
N ARG A 216 26.12 0.75 -13.25
CA ARG A 216 24.69 1.17 -13.24
C ARG A 216 23.83 0.52 -14.31
N GLN A 217 24.48 0.00 -15.35
CA GLN A 217 23.84 -0.46 -16.57
C GLN A 217 24.30 -1.87 -16.92
N PHE A 218 23.41 -2.64 -17.52
CA PHE A 218 23.72 -3.90 -18.17
C PHE A 218 23.51 -3.74 -19.68
N TYR A 219 24.53 -4.01 -20.47
CA TYR A 219 24.49 -3.83 -21.92
C TYR A 219 24.75 -5.15 -22.63
N VAL A 220 23.88 -5.50 -23.57
CA VAL A 220 24.01 -6.69 -24.44
C VAL A 220 24.39 -6.20 -25.84
N PRO A 221 25.68 -6.22 -26.22
CA PRO A 221 26.14 -5.49 -27.41
C PRO A 221 25.61 -6.04 -28.73
N ARG A 222 25.46 -7.36 -28.85
CA ARG A 222 25.06 -8.03 -30.09
C ARG A 222 23.61 -7.71 -30.45
N GLU A 223 22.74 -7.67 -29.46
CA GLU A 223 21.30 -7.39 -29.60
C GLU A 223 20.98 -5.91 -29.41
N GLY A 224 21.94 -5.10 -28.94
CA GLY A 224 21.79 -3.67 -28.72
C GLY A 224 20.82 -3.34 -27.58
N ILE A 225 20.79 -4.15 -26.51
CA ILE A 225 19.89 -3.97 -25.36
C ILE A 225 20.64 -3.26 -24.24
N ASN A 226 20.10 -2.16 -23.72
CA ASN A 226 20.68 -1.39 -22.62
C ASN A 226 19.68 -1.26 -21.47
N ILE A 227 20.02 -1.80 -20.30
CA ILE A 227 19.18 -1.78 -19.10
C ILE A 227 19.85 -0.90 -18.05
N VAL A 228 19.14 0.12 -17.56
CA VAL A 228 19.66 1.09 -16.59
C VAL A 228 18.75 1.13 -15.37
N THR A 229 19.34 1.19 -14.17
CA THR A 229 18.60 1.38 -12.93
C THR A 229 19.03 2.65 -12.19
N GLY A 230 18.22 3.07 -11.22
CA GLY A 230 18.58 4.07 -10.24
C GLY A 230 17.50 4.20 -9.18
N THR A 231 17.92 4.36 -7.92
CA THR A 231 17.00 4.59 -6.82
C THR A 231 16.75 6.08 -6.58
N MET A 232 15.49 6.44 -6.31
CA MET A 232 15.13 7.80 -5.90
C MET A 232 15.51 8.11 -4.46
N TRP A 233 15.63 7.09 -3.62
CA TRP A 233 15.93 7.26 -2.21
C TRP A 233 16.53 6.00 -1.59
N ASN A 234 17.25 6.21 -0.49
CA ASN A 234 17.88 5.16 0.29
C ASN A 234 17.52 5.34 1.76
N ASN A 235 17.34 4.25 2.50
CA ASN A 235 17.15 4.30 3.95
C ASN A 235 18.36 4.92 4.65
N TYR A 236 19.55 4.70 4.09
CA TYR A 236 20.81 5.24 4.56
C TYR A 236 21.56 5.90 3.41
N LYS A 237 22.17 7.06 3.69
CA LYS A 237 23.06 7.72 2.73
C LYS A 237 24.20 6.76 2.37
N ASN A 238 24.44 6.62 1.08
CA ASN A 238 25.53 5.81 0.54
C ASN A 238 26.03 6.39 -0.78
N GLU A 239 27.21 5.96 -1.20
CA GLU A 239 27.84 6.41 -2.44
C GLU A 239 28.01 5.30 -3.47
N TYR A 240 27.65 4.05 -3.16
CA TYR A 240 27.84 2.88 -4.02
C TYR A 240 26.57 2.45 -4.77
N SER A 241 25.37 2.89 -4.39
CA SER A 241 24.15 2.60 -5.15
C SER A 241 23.91 3.60 -6.28
N SER A 242 23.29 3.14 -7.37
CA SER A 242 22.89 3.97 -8.49
C SER A 242 21.82 5.01 -8.12
N ASN A 243 22.04 6.25 -8.54
CA ASN A 243 21.12 7.34 -8.25
C ASN A 243 20.19 7.61 -9.44
N PHE A 244 18.88 7.68 -9.18
CA PHE A 244 17.89 7.98 -10.22
C PHE A 244 18.17 9.30 -10.97
N ARG A 245 18.86 10.27 -10.35
CA ARG A 245 19.19 11.56 -10.99
C ARG A 245 20.18 11.43 -12.15
N GLU A 246 20.92 10.33 -12.22
CA GLU A 246 22.02 10.13 -13.16
C GLU A 246 21.63 9.20 -14.33
N ILE A 247 20.43 8.62 -14.32
CA ILE A 247 20.00 7.58 -15.29
C ILE A 247 20.15 8.00 -16.76
N ASN A 248 19.90 9.28 -17.09
CA ASN A 248 19.96 9.76 -18.47
C ASN A 248 21.40 9.84 -19.01
N LEU A 249 22.42 9.80 -18.13
CA LEU A 249 23.83 9.74 -18.55
C LEU A 249 24.19 8.39 -19.18
N TYR A 250 23.38 7.36 -18.91
CA TYR A 250 23.61 5.97 -19.31
C TYR A 250 22.73 5.53 -20.50
N HIS A 251 22.06 6.49 -21.14
CA HIS A 251 21.39 6.23 -22.40
C HIS A 251 22.41 5.85 -23.48
N LYS A 252 22.14 4.76 -24.21
CA LYS A 252 22.94 4.35 -25.36
C LYS A 252 22.20 4.67 -26.67
N PRO A 253 22.76 5.55 -27.52
CA PRO A 253 22.24 5.76 -28.87
C PRO A 253 22.19 4.44 -29.66
N ASN A 254 21.22 4.33 -30.58
CA ASN A 254 21.04 3.17 -31.45
C ASN A 254 20.95 1.83 -30.69
N SER A 255 20.38 1.86 -29.49
CA SER A 255 20.10 0.69 -28.65
C SER A 255 18.63 0.74 -28.22
N PHE A 256 18.08 -0.42 -27.82
CA PHE A 256 16.81 -0.49 -27.10
C PHE A 256 17.09 -0.18 -25.62
N ASN A 257 16.60 0.95 -25.13
CA ASN A 257 16.90 1.46 -23.80
C ASN A 257 15.76 1.17 -22.81
N ILE A 258 16.09 0.45 -21.74
CA ILE A 258 15.18 0.05 -20.68
C ILE A 258 15.57 0.78 -19.39
N LEU A 259 14.61 1.44 -18.77
CA LEU A 259 14.75 1.98 -17.42
C LEU A 259 14.05 1.06 -16.42
N TYR A 260 14.76 0.66 -15.37
CA TYR A 260 14.27 -0.20 -14.30
C TYR A 260 14.38 0.53 -12.94
N PRO A 261 13.51 1.53 -12.66
CA PRO A 261 13.75 2.43 -11.53
C PRO A 261 13.15 1.95 -10.21
N HIS A 262 13.88 2.21 -9.12
CA HIS A 262 13.39 2.06 -7.75
C HIS A 262 12.85 3.40 -7.24
N TRP A 263 11.52 3.56 -7.23
CA TRP A 263 10.86 4.86 -7.04
C TRP A 263 9.50 4.76 -6.35
N HIS A 264 8.83 5.89 -6.14
CA HIS A 264 7.61 6.01 -5.31
C HIS A 264 7.87 5.75 -3.83
N PHE A 265 6.80 5.79 -3.02
CA PHE A 265 6.85 5.37 -1.62
C PHE A 265 6.36 3.93 -1.45
N GLU A 266 6.82 3.28 -0.39
CA GLU A 266 6.38 1.94 -0.05
C GLU A 266 4.86 1.90 0.13
N ASN A 267 4.24 0.88 -0.45
CA ASN A 267 2.83 0.57 -0.33
C ASN A 267 1.84 1.50 -1.04
N GLU A 268 2.30 2.32 -1.97
CA GLU A 268 1.40 3.15 -2.76
C GLU A 268 0.62 2.33 -3.77
N CYS A 269 -0.68 2.18 -3.55
CA CYS A 269 -1.56 1.49 -4.49
C CYS A 269 -1.82 2.28 -5.77
N TYR A 270 -1.70 3.61 -5.72
CA TYR A 270 -2.03 4.50 -6.82
C TYR A 270 -0.81 5.31 -7.24
N VAL A 271 -0.66 5.47 -8.56
CA VAL A 271 0.43 6.23 -9.15
C VAL A 271 0.23 7.72 -8.85
N ARG A 272 1.27 8.37 -8.32
CA ARG A 272 1.26 9.81 -8.08
C ARG A 272 1.28 10.61 -9.39
N LYS A 273 0.56 11.74 -9.43
CA LYS A 273 0.56 12.65 -10.59
C LYS A 273 1.96 13.12 -10.97
N GLU A 274 2.83 13.31 -9.98
CA GLU A 274 4.23 13.71 -10.18
C GLU A 274 5.03 12.63 -10.91
N ILE A 275 4.78 11.34 -10.60
CA ILE A 275 5.45 10.24 -11.29
C ILE A 275 4.88 10.05 -12.69
N VAL A 276 3.56 10.17 -12.88
CA VAL A 276 2.95 10.21 -14.23
C VAL A 276 3.63 11.29 -15.09
N LYS A 277 3.76 12.50 -14.56
CA LYS A 277 4.42 13.62 -15.25
C LYS A 277 5.89 13.33 -15.53
N ARG A 278 6.61 12.71 -14.58
CA ARG A 278 8.02 12.34 -14.75
C ARG A 278 8.20 11.26 -15.82
N CYS A 279 7.37 10.22 -15.84
CA CYS A 279 7.40 9.20 -16.89
C CYS A 279 7.18 9.80 -18.27
N LYS A 280 6.17 10.70 -18.39
CA LYS A 280 5.96 11.45 -19.63
C LYS A 280 7.22 12.22 -20.05
N SER A 281 7.92 12.87 -19.12
CA SER A 281 9.18 13.55 -19.45
C SER A 281 10.32 12.61 -19.82
N LEU A 282 10.33 11.36 -19.34
CA LEU A 282 11.32 10.35 -19.71
C LEU A 282 11.11 9.82 -21.13
N PHE A 283 9.86 9.75 -21.59
CA PHE A 283 9.52 9.41 -22.98
C PHE A 283 9.56 10.62 -23.93
N ILE A 284 9.29 11.83 -23.46
CA ILE A 284 9.11 13.00 -24.35
C ILE A 284 10.31 13.95 -24.31
N ASP A 285 10.96 14.15 -23.14
CA ASP A 285 11.76 15.33 -22.86
C ASP A 285 13.00 15.06 -21.99
N GLY A 286 13.86 14.15 -22.44
CA GLY A 286 15.06 13.69 -21.73
C GLY A 286 16.05 14.75 -21.20
N VAL A 287 15.97 16.01 -21.64
CA VAL A 287 16.91 17.09 -21.24
C VAL A 287 16.20 18.41 -20.89
N TYR A 288 14.95 18.63 -21.32
CA TYR A 288 14.34 19.97 -21.27
C TYR A 288 13.89 20.39 -19.85
N TYR A 289 13.54 19.44 -18.98
CA TYR A 289 13.03 19.76 -17.63
C TYR A 289 14.14 20.20 -16.65
N ALA A 290 15.37 19.68 -16.80
CA ALA A 290 16.49 20.00 -15.92
C ALA A 290 17.01 21.43 -16.15
N ILE A 291 17.17 21.84 -17.41
CA ILE A 291 17.74 23.15 -17.77
C ILE A 291 16.74 24.29 -17.51
N ARG A 292 15.44 24.05 -17.71
CA ARG A 292 14.38 25.08 -17.54
C ARG A 292 14.21 25.56 -16.10
N LYS A 293 14.61 24.75 -15.11
CA LYS A 293 14.56 25.14 -13.68
C LYS A 293 15.66 26.15 -13.32
N PHE A 294 16.77 26.17 -14.05
CA PHE A 294 17.91 27.06 -13.82
C PHE A 294 17.92 28.30 -14.72
N LEU A 295 17.08 28.36 -15.75
CA LEU A 295 16.99 29.55 -16.62
C LEU A 295 16.08 30.65 -16.04
N PRO A 296 16.55 31.92 -15.99
CA PRO A 296 15.76 33.09 -15.66
C PRO A 296 14.46 33.15 -16.47
N LYS A 297 13.34 33.62 -15.87
CA LYS A 297 12.01 33.67 -16.52
C LYS A 297 12.03 34.30 -17.93
N ARG A 298 12.88 35.31 -18.18
CA ARG A 298 13.02 36.00 -19.48
C ARG A 298 13.68 35.15 -20.57
N LEU A 299 14.52 34.17 -20.21
CA LEU A 299 15.18 33.24 -21.12
C LEU A 299 14.39 31.94 -21.34
N ARG A 300 13.16 31.85 -20.79
CA ARG A 300 12.26 30.71 -21.01
C ARG A 300 11.50 30.76 -22.33
N ARG A 301 11.79 31.74 -23.21
CA ARG A 301 11.23 31.73 -24.56
C ARG A 301 11.84 30.54 -25.31
N PRO A 302 11.02 29.61 -25.83
CA PRO A 302 11.56 28.47 -26.55
C PRO A 302 12.23 29.00 -27.82
N PRO A 303 13.49 28.64 -28.13
CA PRO A 303 13.88 28.66 -29.53
C PRO A 303 12.95 27.67 -30.23
N ILE A 304 12.11 28.20 -31.12
CA ILE A 304 11.27 27.44 -32.04
C ILE A 304 12.23 26.83 -33.08
N ARG A 305 12.93 25.79 -32.66
CA ARG A 305 13.42 24.75 -33.54
C ARG A 305 13.04 23.46 -32.84
N THR A 306 11.97 22.86 -33.34
CA THR A 306 11.46 21.54 -33.01
C THR A 306 12.52 20.51 -33.40
N TYR A 307 13.61 20.44 -32.65
CA TYR A 307 14.47 19.26 -32.71
C TYR A 307 13.64 18.11 -32.15
N GLU A 308 13.26 17.22 -33.04
CA GLU A 308 12.58 15.97 -32.76
C GLU A 308 13.45 15.13 -31.84
N LYS A 309 13.28 15.30 -30.54
CA LYS A 309 14.00 14.48 -29.57
C LYS A 309 13.26 13.16 -29.45
N LYS A 310 13.92 12.11 -29.94
CA LYS A 310 13.57 10.72 -29.69
C LYS A 310 13.45 10.52 -28.16
N PRO A 311 12.46 9.75 -27.67
CA PRO A 311 12.46 9.25 -26.29
C PRO A 311 13.82 8.69 -25.90
N ILE A 312 14.20 8.93 -24.65
CA ILE A 312 15.41 8.29 -24.11
C ILE A 312 15.15 6.82 -23.82
N TRP A 313 13.94 6.47 -23.38
CA TRP A 313 13.62 5.13 -22.91
C TRP A 313 12.53 4.51 -23.77
N ASP A 314 12.72 3.26 -24.16
CA ASP A 314 11.76 2.47 -24.92
C ASP A 314 10.78 1.73 -24.01
N LEU A 315 11.28 1.33 -22.83
CA LEU A 315 10.54 0.63 -21.80
C LEU A 315 10.90 1.19 -20.43
N ILE A 316 9.92 1.38 -19.56
CA ILE A 316 10.13 1.68 -18.15
C ILE A 316 9.38 0.65 -17.30
N PHE A 317 10.10 -0.06 -16.42
CA PHE A 317 9.50 -1.01 -15.47
C PHE A 317 9.91 -0.65 -14.04
N GLY A 318 9.04 0.08 -13.34
CA GLY A 318 9.28 0.49 -11.96
C GLY A 318 9.05 -0.63 -10.96
N HIS A 319 9.60 -0.46 -9.75
CA HIS A 319 9.38 -1.34 -8.60
C HIS A 319 9.31 -0.53 -7.30
N HIS A 320 9.55 -1.11 -6.11
CA HIS A 320 9.54 -0.50 -4.76
C HIS A 320 8.18 -0.34 -4.04
N THR A 321 7.09 -0.04 -4.73
CA THR A 321 5.80 0.19 -4.02
C THR A 321 5.26 -1.06 -3.34
N HIS A 322 5.80 -2.24 -3.64
CA HIS A 322 5.29 -3.54 -3.20
C HIS A 322 3.84 -3.83 -3.58
N VAL A 323 3.26 -3.04 -4.49
CA VAL A 323 1.91 -3.21 -5.01
C VAL A 323 1.98 -3.13 -6.54
N PRO A 324 1.38 -4.08 -7.28
CA PRO A 324 1.30 -3.96 -8.72
C PRO A 324 0.55 -2.70 -9.12
N GLN A 325 1.14 -1.90 -10.00
CA GLN A 325 0.53 -0.69 -10.55
C GLN A 325 0.28 -0.85 -12.06
N PRO A 326 -0.52 0.03 -12.68
CA PRO A 326 -0.91 -0.14 -14.08
C PRO A 326 0.26 -0.27 -15.05
N ILE A 327 0.05 -1.08 -16.08
CA ILE A 327 0.83 -1.08 -17.32
C ILE A 327 0.13 -0.13 -18.30
N VAL A 328 0.90 0.71 -18.97
CA VAL A 328 0.42 1.71 -19.92
C VAL A 328 1.25 1.62 -21.19
N VAL A 329 0.56 1.46 -22.32
CA VAL A 329 1.14 1.67 -23.64
C VAL A 329 1.16 3.17 -23.92
N VAL A 330 2.33 3.71 -24.23
CA VAL A 330 2.53 5.13 -24.51
C VAL A 330 2.74 5.30 -26.02
N PRO A 331 1.71 5.72 -26.77
CA PRO A 331 1.83 5.89 -28.21
C PRO A 331 2.66 7.12 -28.55
N ASN A 332 3.51 6.99 -29.57
CA ASN A 332 4.19 8.13 -30.17
C ASN A 332 3.72 8.33 -31.61
N SER A 333 2.84 9.32 -31.75
CA SER A 333 2.26 9.72 -33.04
C SER A 333 3.29 10.06 -34.12
N LYS A 334 4.53 10.43 -33.77
CA LYS A 334 5.52 10.91 -34.75
C LYS A 334 6.26 9.78 -35.46
N ASN A 335 6.64 8.73 -34.75
CA ASN A 335 7.35 7.58 -35.34
C ASN A 335 6.45 6.34 -35.44
N HIS A 336 5.17 6.46 -35.09
CA HIS A 336 4.21 5.37 -35.04
C HIS A 336 4.73 4.18 -34.22
N LYS A 337 5.47 4.47 -33.15
CA LYS A 337 6.03 3.48 -32.24
C LYS A 337 5.32 3.56 -30.90
N ASN A 338 4.93 2.42 -30.37
CA ASN A 338 4.39 2.29 -29.03
C ASN A 338 5.50 1.94 -28.04
N TYR A 339 5.55 2.67 -26.92
CA TYR A 339 6.43 2.44 -25.78
C TYR A 339 5.67 1.80 -24.62
N LEU A 340 6.39 1.27 -23.65
CA LEU A 340 5.81 0.58 -22.51
C LEU A 340 6.20 1.19 -21.17
N LEU A 341 5.22 1.37 -20.30
CA LEU A 341 5.40 1.84 -18.93
C LEU A 341 4.66 0.93 -17.95
N ALA A 342 5.37 0.20 -17.10
CA ALA A 342 4.84 -0.41 -15.89
C ALA A 342 5.28 0.45 -14.70
N TYR A 343 4.32 1.06 -13.98
CA TYR A 343 4.68 1.97 -12.88
C TYR A 343 5.30 1.25 -11.68
N SER A 344 4.83 0.03 -11.38
CA SER A 344 5.40 -0.81 -10.34
C SER A 344 5.04 -2.28 -10.58
N GLY A 345 6.03 -3.17 -10.51
CA GLY A 345 5.83 -4.61 -10.60
C GLY A 345 5.25 -5.28 -9.34
N GLY A 346 5.08 -4.55 -8.24
CA GLY A 346 4.71 -5.14 -6.95
C GLY A 346 5.77 -6.11 -6.42
N ASN A 347 5.37 -7.12 -5.64
CA ASN A 347 6.29 -8.13 -5.12
C ASN A 347 6.21 -9.41 -5.95
N PHE A 348 7.35 -9.86 -6.49
CA PHE A 348 7.43 -11.17 -7.11
C PHE A 348 7.43 -12.30 -6.07
N THR A 349 8.14 -12.08 -4.97
CA THR A 349 8.16 -12.99 -3.81
C THR A 349 7.98 -12.20 -2.52
N SER A 350 7.33 -12.77 -1.51
CA SER A 350 7.26 -12.17 -0.18
C SER A 350 6.88 -13.14 0.92
N SER A 351 7.60 -13.06 2.05
CA SER A 351 7.22 -13.73 3.29
C SER A 351 6.39 -12.84 4.23
N LYS A 352 6.15 -11.56 3.90
CA LYS A 352 5.42 -10.61 4.75
C LYS A 352 3.91 -10.97 4.81
N TRP A 353 3.29 -10.80 5.99
CA TRP A 353 1.84 -11.03 6.17
C TRP A 353 1.03 -9.76 5.96
N ILE A 354 1.21 -9.14 4.80
CA ILE A 354 0.50 -7.92 4.46
C ILE A 354 -0.16 -8.19 3.11
N ALA A 355 -1.50 -8.15 3.05
CA ALA A 355 -2.24 -8.58 1.86
C ALA A 355 -1.70 -7.95 0.56
N LYS A 356 -1.47 -6.64 0.56
CA LYS A 356 -0.92 -5.91 -0.60
C LYS A 356 0.49 -6.37 -1.02
N HIS A 357 1.30 -6.91 -0.11
CA HIS A 357 2.64 -7.45 -0.40
C HIS A 357 2.61 -8.85 -0.99
N GLN A 358 1.45 -9.47 -1.06
CA GLN A 358 1.32 -10.81 -1.62
C GLN A 358 1.11 -10.78 -3.13
N HIS A 359 0.98 -9.62 -3.75
CA HIS A 359 0.67 -9.51 -5.17
C HIS A 359 1.86 -8.94 -5.96
N GLY A 360 2.05 -9.47 -7.16
CA GLY A 360 3.10 -9.09 -8.09
C GLY A 360 2.58 -9.00 -9.51
N LEU A 361 3.45 -8.55 -10.40
CA LEU A 361 3.30 -8.54 -11.85
C LEU A 361 4.49 -9.27 -12.44
N ILE A 362 4.22 -10.16 -13.40
CA ILE A 362 5.22 -10.71 -14.31
C ILE A 362 4.93 -10.24 -15.73
N LEU A 363 5.97 -9.91 -16.47
CA LEU A 363 5.89 -9.38 -17.82
C LEU A 363 6.96 -10.01 -18.70
N ARG A 364 6.60 -10.44 -19.90
CA ARG A 364 7.50 -10.89 -20.96
C ARG A 364 7.38 -9.91 -22.11
N CYS A 365 8.50 -9.50 -22.68
CA CYS A 365 8.58 -8.49 -23.72
C CYS A 365 9.43 -9.02 -24.88
N GLN A 366 8.85 -9.04 -26.08
CA GLN A 366 9.58 -9.36 -27.31
C GLN A 366 10.11 -8.08 -27.95
N ILE A 367 11.43 -8.01 -28.12
CA ILE A 367 12.13 -6.89 -28.72
C ILE A 367 12.54 -7.31 -30.13
N ALA A 368 12.14 -6.50 -31.11
CA ALA A 368 12.37 -6.76 -32.51
C ALA A 368 13.17 -5.62 -33.17
N LYS A 369 13.93 -5.97 -34.22
CA LYS A 369 14.53 -4.97 -35.11
C LYS A 369 13.45 -4.32 -35.96
N THR A 370 13.66 -3.07 -36.34
CA THR A 370 12.78 -2.38 -37.29
C THR A 370 13.59 -1.78 -38.43
N ASN A 371 12.96 -1.66 -39.59
CA ASN A 371 13.54 -1.02 -40.78
C ASN A 371 13.42 0.51 -40.75
N LYS A 372 12.98 1.10 -39.62
CA LYS A 372 12.76 2.54 -39.47
C LYS A 372 14.00 3.23 -38.88
N THR A 373 13.94 4.55 -38.77
CA THR A 373 14.96 5.39 -38.12
C THR A 373 15.22 5.02 -36.65
N ASP A 374 14.29 4.30 -36.02
CA ASP A 374 14.45 3.70 -34.70
C ASP A 374 14.69 2.19 -34.82
N PRO A 375 15.92 1.69 -34.63
CA PRO A 375 16.30 0.34 -35.04
C PRO A 375 15.62 -0.78 -34.24
N TYR A 376 14.95 -0.46 -33.13
CA TYR A 376 14.31 -1.45 -32.26
C TYR A 376 12.91 -1.02 -31.86
N ALA A 377 12.02 -1.97 -31.58
CA ALA A 377 10.73 -1.71 -30.96
C ALA A 377 10.22 -2.94 -30.20
N ILE A 378 9.21 -2.72 -29.36
CA ILE A 378 8.50 -3.81 -28.67
C ILE A 378 7.49 -4.39 -29.65
N ARG A 379 7.66 -5.63 -30.09
CA ARG A 379 6.64 -6.29 -30.92
C ARG A 379 5.40 -6.56 -30.09
N SER A 380 5.57 -7.35 -29.03
CA SER A 380 4.47 -7.78 -28.17
C SER A 380 4.91 -7.82 -26.70
N ILE A 381 3.91 -7.75 -25.83
CA ILE A 381 4.07 -8.06 -24.41
C ILE A 381 3.09 -9.16 -24.03
N GLU A 382 3.51 -9.98 -23.08
CA GLU A 382 2.65 -10.91 -22.36
C GLU A 382 2.78 -10.61 -20.88
N TRP A 383 1.68 -10.55 -20.13
CA TRP A 383 1.75 -10.24 -18.70
C TRP A 383 0.64 -10.88 -17.88
N SER A 384 0.90 -11.07 -16.58
CA SER A 384 -0.08 -11.53 -15.59
C SER A 384 0.24 -11.01 -14.19
N TYR A 385 -0.78 -10.91 -13.35
CA TYR A 385 -0.58 -10.77 -11.92
C TYR A 385 -0.20 -12.12 -11.30
N THR A 386 0.60 -12.05 -10.23
CA THR A 386 0.99 -13.19 -9.41
C THR A 386 0.58 -12.95 -7.96
N LYS A 387 0.52 -14.05 -7.20
CA LYS A 387 0.19 -14.05 -5.78
C LYS A 387 1.05 -15.02 -4.99
N CYS A 388 1.71 -14.51 -3.97
CA CYS A 388 2.44 -15.27 -2.97
C CYS A 388 1.49 -15.86 -1.93
N LYS A 389 1.33 -17.18 -1.95
CA LYS A 389 0.67 -17.97 -0.89
C LYS A 389 1.73 -18.56 0.03
N ARG A 390 1.45 -18.66 1.33
CA ARG A 390 2.38 -19.23 2.32
C ARG A 390 1.76 -20.47 2.93
N GLU A 391 2.54 -21.53 3.05
CA GLU A 391 2.14 -22.79 3.65
C GLU A 391 2.99 -23.09 4.88
N ARG A 392 2.33 -23.21 6.03
CA ARG A 392 2.98 -23.38 7.34
C ARG A 392 3.51 -24.79 7.59
N LYS A 393 2.94 -25.83 6.96
CA LYS A 393 3.30 -27.23 7.26
C LYS A 393 4.78 -27.53 7.00
N GLU A 394 5.42 -26.80 6.08
CA GLU A 394 6.83 -27.00 5.70
C GLU A 394 7.64 -25.69 5.60
N LYS A 395 7.07 -24.53 6.02
CA LYS A 395 7.62 -23.19 5.75
C LYS A 395 7.94 -22.98 4.26
N ILE A 396 6.93 -23.08 3.40
CA ILE A 396 7.08 -22.83 1.95
C ILE A 396 6.27 -21.59 1.54
N VAL A 397 6.81 -20.79 0.61
CA VAL A 397 6.04 -19.76 -0.13
C VAL A 397 5.85 -20.21 -1.56
N HIS A 398 4.59 -20.36 -1.97
CA HIS A 398 4.21 -20.61 -3.36
C HIS A 398 3.97 -19.29 -4.07
N SER A 399 4.74 -18.99 -5.10
CA SER A 399 4.35 -17.93 -6.04
C SER A 399 3.42 -18.58 -7.07
N ASN A 400 2.14 -18.22 -7.01
CA ASN A 400 1.10 -18.74 -7.91
C ASN A 400 0.62 -17.62 -8.85
N ILE A 401 0.02 -17.99 -9.96
CA ILE A 401 -0.86 -17.07 -10.67
C ILE A 401 -2.12 -16.91 -9.82
N ASP A 402 -2.62 -15.67 -9.68
CA ASP A 402 -3.87 -15.44 -8.96
C ASP A 402 -5.05 -15.93 -9.82
N ILE A 403 -5.31 -17.24 -9.76
CA ILE A 403 -6.42 -17.90 -10.47
C ILE A 403 -7.63 -18.03 -9.53
N GLU A 404 -7.48 -17.85 -8.21
CA GLU A 404 -8.58 -17.95 -7.26
C GLU A 404 -9.12 -16.56 -6.88
N HIS A 405 -10.12 -16.11 -7.62
CA HIS A 405 -10.97 -14.99 -7.21
C HIS A 405 -12.43 -15.39 -6.91
N ASN A 406 -12.82 -16.65 -7.20
CA ASN A 406 -14.20 -17.12 -7.00
C ASN A 406 -14.49 -17.92 -5.72
N ARG A 407 -13.53 -18.16 -4.84
CA ARG A 407 -13.90 -18.62 -3.49
C ARG A 407 -14.41 -17.43 -2.71
N LYS A 408 -15.75 -17.28 -2.68
CA LYS A 408 -16.45 -16.66 -1.58
C LYS A 408 -15.80 -17.18 -0.29
N ASN A 409 -14.89 -16.41 0.29
CA ASN A 409 -14.54 -16.57 1.68
C ASN A 409 -15.84 -16.27 2.40
N THR A 410 -16.61 -17.31 2.67
CA THR A 410 -17.65 -17.30 3.69
C THR A 410 -16.91 -17.11 5.00
N TYR A 411 -16.45 -15.88 5.26
CA TYR A 411 -16.34 -15.41 6.62
C TYR A 411 -17.68 -15.75 7.25
N ASP A 412 -17.62 -16.47 8.37
CA ASP A 412 -18.83 -16.92 9.06
C ASP A 412 -19.68 -15.69 9.38
N PHE A 413 -20.67 -15.42 8.51
CA PHE A 413 -21.57 -14.28 8.64
C PHE A 413 -22.36 -14.38 9.95
N ARG A 414 -22.35 -15.54 10.64
CA ARG A 414 -22.87 -15.67 12.01
C ARG A 414 -22.07 -14.82 12.98
N ALA A 415 -20.74 -14.76 12.91
CA ALA A 415 -19.94 -13.94 13.83
C ALA A 415 -20.23 -12.44 13.67
N ILE A 416 -20.35 -11.95 12.43
CA ILE A 416 -20.71 -10.55 12.15
C ILE A 416 -22.17 -10.27 12.56
N LYS A 417 -23.09 -11.22 12.35
CA LYS A 417 -24.50 -11.09 12.75
C LYS A 417 -24.66 -11.11 14.27
N VAL A 418 -23.90 -11.95 14.98
CA VAL A 418 -23.85 -11.99 16.44
C VAL A 418 -23.27 -10.69 16.99
N LEU A 419 -22.17 -10.19 16.42
CA LEU A 419 -21.59 -8.90 16.84
C LEU A 419 -22.55 -7.73 16.60
N LYS A 420 -23.24 -7.71 15.45
CA LYS A 420 -24.29 -6.72 15.16
C LYS A 420 -25.42 -6.77 16.19
N ASN A 421 -25.90 -7.95 16.54
CA ASN A 421 -26.96 -8.12 17.54
C ASN A 421 -26.49 -7.72 18.93
N LEU A 422 -25.26 -8.07 19.31
CA LEU A 422 -24.67 -7.70 20.60
C LEU A 422 -24.56 -6.18 20.73
N VAL A 423 -24.09 -5.48 19.68
CA VAL A 423 -24.03 -4.01 19.66
C VAL A 423 -25.41 -3.39 19.79
N ILE A 424 -26.42 -3.91 19.07
CA ILE A 424 -27.80 -3.42 19.18
C ILE A 424 -28.33 -3.60 20.60
N VAL A 425 -28.14 -4.78 21.20
CA VAL A 425 -28.58 -5.07 22.57
C VAL A 425 -27.90 -4.15 23.57
N THR A 426 -26.58 -3.95 23.47
CA THR A 426 -25.83 -3.05 24.36
C THR A 426 -26.26 -1.60 24.20
N VAL A 427 -26.48 -1.12 22.97
CA VAL A 427 -26.97 0.25 22.72
C VAL A 427 -28.39 0.42 23.26
N CYS A 428 -29.29 -0.54 23.03
CA CYS A 428 -30.63 -0.52 23.61
C CYS A 428 -30.56 -0.51 25.15
N TYR A 429 -29.75 -1.36 25.76
CA TYR A 429 -29.59 -1.40 27.20
C TYR A 429 -29.08 -0.06 27.75
N LEU A 430 -28.05 0.54 27.15
CA LEU A 430 -27.51 1.83 27.58
C LEU A 430 -28.49 3.01 27.39
N ILE A 431 -29.37 2.96 26.40
CA ILE A 431 -30.39 4.00 26.17
C ILE A 431 -31.59 3.80 27.10
N PHE A 432 -32.09 2.57 27.24
CA PHE A 432 -33.32 2.32 27.96
C PHE A 432 -33.13 2.26 29.48
N THR A 433 -31.98 1.82 29.99
CA THR A 433 -31.77 1.72 31.45
C THR A 433 -31.87 3.08 32.16
N PRO A 434 -31.27 4.18 31.66
CA PRO A 434 -31.45 5.51 32.25
C PRO A 434 -32.89 6.02 32.14
N ILE A 435 -33.57 5.77 31.02
CA ILE A 435 -34.98 6.18 30.82
C ILE A 435 -35.88 5.44 31.79
N ILE A 436 -35.68 4.13 31.96
CA ILE A 436 -36.42 3.31 32.92
C ILE A 436 -36.15 3.80 34.35
N SER A 437 -34.88 4.03 34.73
CA SER A 437 -34.54 4.60 36.05
C SER A 437 -35.16 5.97 36.28
N LEU A 438 -35.26 6.83 35.25
CA LEU A 438 -35.91 8.13 35.33
C LEU A 438 -37.44 8.00 35.47
N LEU A 439 -38.06 7.07 34.76
CA LEU A 439 -39.49 6.78 34.90
C LEU A 439 -39.81 6.24 36.30
N PHE A 440 -38.95 5.38 36.85
CA PHE A 440 -39.09 4.88 38.23
C PHE A 440 -38.83 5.95 39.29
N SER A 441 -37.89 6.89 39.07
CA SER A 441 -37.65 7.98 40.03
C SER A 441 -38.78 9.01 40.05
N VAL A 442 -39.42 9.29 38.91
CA VAL A 442 -40.65 10.12 38.83
C VAL A 442 -41.83 9.41 39.49
N SER A 443 -41.92 8.09 39.38
CA SER A 443 -42.94 7.28 40.05
C SER A 443 -42.79 7.29 41.58
N LEU A 444 -41.54 7.20 42.07
CA LEU A 444 -41.24 7.27 43.49
C LEU A 444 -41.51 8.66 44.08
N LEU A 445 -41.19 9.73 43.32
CA LEU A 445 -41.50 11.10 43.73
C LEU A 445 -43.02 11.35 43.79
N ASN A 446 -43.78 10.81 42.85
CA ASN A 446 -45.25 10.84 42.89
C ASN A 446 -45.81 10.04 44.07
N LEU A 447 -45.21 8.88 44.40
CA LEU A 447 -45.59 8.08 45.57
C LEU A 447 -45.35 8.84 46.88
N ILE A 448 -44.22 9.54 46.97
CA ILE A 448 -43.87 10.39 48.12
C ILE A 448 -44.84 11.58 48.25
N VAL A 449 -45.20 12.23 47.14
CA VAL A 449 -46.20 13.33 47.15
C VAL A 449 -47.59 12.83 47.55
N VAL A 450 -48.02 11.65 47.09
CA VAL A 450 -49.28 11.02 47.51
C VAL A 450 -49.24 10.66 49.00
N PHE A 451 -48.11 10.14 49.48
CA PHE A 451 -47.91 9.81 50.90
C PHE A 451 -47.98 11.05 51.80
N PHE A 452 -47.33 12.15 51.42
CA PHE A 452 -47.42 13.41 52.17
C PHE A 452 -48.81 14.06 52.09
N ARG A 453 -49.54 13.93 50.97
CA ARG A 453 -50.95 14.34 50.90
C ARG A 453 -51.85 13.51 51.81
N ALA A 454 -51.62 12.20 51.91
CA ALA A 454 -52.36 11.32 52.82
C ALA A 454 -52.11 11.69 54.30
N ILE A 455 -50.86 11.97 54.69
CA ILE A 455 -50.52 12.43 56.04
C ILE A 455 -51.16 13.80 56.35
N GLY A 456 -51.20 14.72 55.38
CA GLY A 456 -51.87 16.02 55.54
C GLY A 456 -53.37 15.88 55.79
N VAL A 457 -54.06 14.98 55.09
CA VAL A 457 -55.49 14.72 55.27
C VAL A 457 -55.78 14.09 56.63
N ILE A 458 -54.95 13.15 57.09
CA ILE A 458 -55.09 12.53 58.41
C ILE A 458 -54.84 13.57 59.52
N GLY A 459 -53.84 14.45 59.36
CA GLY A 459 -53.57 15.54 60.32
C GLY A 459 -54.73 16.52 60.46
N ILE A 460 -55.40 16.88 59.36
CA ILE A 460 -56.58 17.76 59.37
C ILE A 460 -57.77 17.09 60.07
N GLN A 461 -57.98 15.78 59.88
CA GLN A 461 -59.05 15.04 60.56
C GLN A 461 -58.82 14.95 62.07
N PHE A 462 -57.59 14.70 62.52
CA PHE A 462 -57.26 14.71 63.95
C PHE A 462 -57.39 16.10 64.58
N PHE A 463 -57.01 17.15 63.86
CA PHE A 463 -57.19 18.53 64.33
C PHE A 463 -58.69 18.88 64.45
N ALA A 464 -59.52 18.50 63.48
CA ALA A 464 -60.97 18.70 63.54
C ALA A 464 -61.60 17.95 64.72
N VAL A 465 -61.23 16.69 64.96
CA VAL A 465 -61.69 15.92 66.12
C VAL A 465 -61.23 16.56 67.44
N TRP A 466 -60.01 17.08 67.51
CA TRP A 466 -59.49 17.76 68.70
C TRP A 466 -60.23 19.08 68.98
N VAL A 467 -60.49 19.89 67.95
CA VAL A 467 -61.26 21.14 68.06
C VAL A 467 -62.70 20.86 68.47
N ILE A 468 -63.37 19.88 67.85
CA ILE A 468 -64.74 19.47 68.21
C ILE A 468 -64.78 18.97 69.66
N SER A 469 -63.80 18.16 70.07
CA SER A 469 -63.70 17.66 71.45
C SER A 469 -63.53 18.80 72.47
N ARG A 470 -62.72 19.81 72.15
CA ARG A 470 -62.52 21.02 72.99
C ARG A 470 -63.78 21.89 73.06
N LEU A 471 -64.50 22.04 71.95
CA LEU A 471 -65.75 22.80 71.91
C LEU A 471 -66.88 22.09 72.70
N LEU A 472 -66.99 20.77 72.57
CA LEU A 472 -67.94 19.96 73.34
C LEU A 472 -67.62 19.95 74.85
N PHE A 473 -66.33 19.98 75.23
CA PHE A 473 -65.93 20.09 76.63
C PHE A 473 -66.24 21.46 77.26
N LYS A 474 -66.30 22.51 76.44
CA LYS A 474 -66.70 23.86 76.89
C LYS A 474 -68.22 24.00 77.06
N TYR A 475 -69.01 23.24 76.31
CA TYR A 475 -70.49 23.28 76.37
C TYR A 475 -71.09 22.49 77.54
N LYS A 476 -70.30 21.65 78.23
CA LYS A 476 -70.76 20.85 79.39
C LYS A 476 -70.51 21.53 80.75
N LYS A 477 -70.07 22.80 80.74
CA LYS A 477 -69.74 23.60 81.95
C LYS A 477 -70.47 24.95 82.02
N SER A 478 -71.50 25.12 81.20
CA SER A 478 -72.54 26.16 81.25
C SER A 478 -73.89 25.47 81.22
#